data_AF-A0A352YTE9-F1
#
_entry.id   AF-A0A352YTE9-F1
#
_cell.length_a   1.000
_cell.length_b   1.000
_cell.length_c   1.000
_cell.angle_alpha   90.00
_cell.angle_beta   90.00
_cell.angle_gamma   90.00
#
_symmetry.space_group_name_H-M   'P 1'
#
loop_
_entity.id
_entity.type
_entity.pdbx_description
1 polymer ?
#
loop_
_entity_poly.entity_id
_entity_poly.type
_entity_poly.pdbx_seq_one_letter_code
_entity_poly.pdbx_strand_id
1 'polypeptide(L)'
;MKRLLILIAVAMFTISCADRTTENTDDVIIENDQMKLVISGDGHTKSLICKASKTECLVQGKNVPVSTIIEPRPYQNEVKLAYPNKRTTFKANSVRKEGDKLVIGYELIPWEATVAVKINPDYLAFTLESFNLTEDYGIAMTEPPISEMWFLRLPVRNLGHWGDWLNVIWDDKVAVNILAADPQTNADSEEADGYRILQAGVDEKVKLTGVTAALIACPKDQLLDKIAVVEEDYKLPNGVASRRHELYNASYYWTSNVTPANVDEHIKYARMGGFRLMNIYYPA
;
A
#
# COMPACT_ATOMS: atom_id res chain seq x y z
N MET A 1 26.24 72.35 -23.75
CA MET A 1 24.90 72.40 -23.12
C MET A 1 23.94 71.55 -23.95
N LYS A 2 23.07 70.77 -23.28
CA LYS A 2 22.11 69.73 -23.78
C LYS A 2 22.74 68.32 -23.90
N ARG A 3 22.81 67.56 -22.80
CA ARG A 3 21.82 66.58 -22.25
C ARG A 3 21.56 65.43 -23.24
N LEU A 4 22.24 64.29 -23.13
CA LEU A 4 22.05 63.17 -22.18
C LEU A 4 20.67 62.51 -22.31
N LEU A 5 20.64 61.34 -22.97
CA LEU A 5 19.70 60.25 -22.69
C LEU A 5 20.29 58.94 -23.23
N ILE A 6 20.91 58.19 -22.33
CA ILE A 6 21.34 56.80 -22.55
C ILE A 6 20.17 55.94 -22.05
N LEU A 7 19.51 55.21 -22.94
CA LEU A 7 18.60 54.13 -22.56
C LEU A 7 19.43 52.87 -22.31
N ILE A 8 19.54 52.45 -21.05
CA ILE A 8 20.06 51.14 -20.66
C ILE A 8 18.86 50.18 -20.62
N ALA A 9 18.79 49.27 -21.58
CA ALA A 9 17.88 48.13 -21.53
C ALA A 9 18.49 47.05 -20.63
N VAL A 10 18.00 46.94 -19.40
CA VAL A 10 18.35 45.83 -18.49
C VAL A 10 17.53 44.62 -18.91
N ALA A 11 18.17 43.68 -19.61
CA ALA A 11 17.61 42.35 -19.85
C ALA A 11 17.71 41.54 -18.54
N MET A 12 16.62 41.43 -17.79
CA MET A 12 16.50 40.44 -16.73
C MET A 12 16.40 39.05 -17.36
N PHE A 13 17.52 38.33 -17.40
CA PHE A 13 17.51 36.88 -17.56
C PHE A 13 17.02 36.26 -16.26
N THR A 14 15.74 35.93 -16.18
CA THR A 14 15.24 35.00 -15.17
C THR A 14 15.71 33.60 -15.56
N ILE A 15 16.82 33.17 -14.96
CA ILE A 15 17.23 31.76 -14.97
C ILE A 15 16.17 31.02 -14.16
N SER A 16 15.23 30.38 -14.86
CA SER A 16 14.36 29.38 -14.27
C SER A 16 15.27 28.21 -13.87
N CYS A 17 15.57 28.09 -12.57
CA CYS A 17 16.01 26.83 -12.00
C CYS A 17 14.84 25.86 -12.14
N ALA A 18 14.77 25.19 -13.28
CA ALA A 18 14.11 23.90 -13.33
C ALA A 18 14.93 22.99 -12.42
N ASP A 19 14.35 22.58 -11.28
CA ASP A 19 14.83 21.44 -10.51
C ASP A 19 14.87 20.24 -11.46
N ARG A 20 16.03 20.03 -12.07
CA ARG A 20 16.37 18.76 -12.68
C ARG A 20 16.58 17.82 -11.52
N THR A 21 15.52 17.15 -11.09
CA THR A 21 15.63 15.87 -10.43
C THR A 21 16.47 15.01 -11.38
N THR A 22 17.74 14.83 -11.06
CA THR A 22 18.59 13.86 -11.73
C THR A 22 17.94 12.51 -11.47
N GLU A 23 17.13 12.03 -12.41
CA GLU A 23 16.66 10.64 -12.42
C GLU A 23 17.93 9.79 -12.39
N ASN A 24 18.16 9.11 -11.26
CA ASN A 24 19.24 8.16 -11.16
C ASN A 24 18.88 7.01 -12.11
N THR A 25 19.82 6.54 -12.91
CA THR A 25 19.55 5.58 -14.00
C THR A 25 18.96 4.26 -13.53
N ASP A 26 19.05 3.97 -12.22
CA ASP A 26 18.58 2.73 -11.61
C ASP A 26 17.20 2.88 -10.91
N ASP A 27 16.60 4.08 -10.93
CA ASP A 27 15.29 4.28 -10.31
C ASP A 27 14.18 3.60 -11.12
N VAL A 28 13.31 2.86 -10.43
CA VAL A 28 12.13 2.26 -11.01
C VAL A 28 10.96 3.22 -10.92
N ILE A 29 10.39 3.55 -12.08
CA ILE A 29 9.22 4.43 -12.21
C ILE A 29 8.00 3.60 -12.62
N ILE A 30 6.92 3.74 -11.84
CA ILE A 30 5.61 3.16 -12.13
C ILE A 30 4.58 4.29 -12.11
N GLU A 31 3.88 4.48 -13.22
CA GLU A 31 3.00 5.63 -13.40
C GLU A 31 1.70 5.22 -14.11
N ASN A 32 0.59 5.82 -13.68
CA ASN A 32 -0.70 5.79 -14.36
C ASN A 32 -1.26 7.22 -14.49
N ASP A 33 -2.55 7.35 -14.78
CA ASP A 33 -3.19 8.64 -14.95
C ASP A 33 -3.29 9.45 -13.64
N GLN A 34 -3.36 8.76 -12.49
CA GLN A 34 -3.55 9.38 -11.18
C GLN A 34 -2.24 9.66 -10.44
N MET A 35 -1.24 8.79 -10.56
CA MET A 35 -0.06 8.81 -9.71
C MET A 35 1.24 8.40 -10.41
N LYS A 36 2.37 8.90 -9.90
CA LYS A 36 3.74 8.45 -10.24
C LYS A 36 4.43 7.98 -8.96
N LEU A 37 4.76 6.69 -8.90
CA LEU A 37 5.57 6.07 -7.85
C LEU A 37 7.01 5.92 -8.33
N VAL A 38 7.96 6.30 -7.48
CA VAL A 38 9.40 6.13 -7.72
C VAL A 38 10.01 5.33 -6.58
N ILE A 39 10.67 4.24 -6.95
CA ILE A 39 11.43 3.36 -6.05
C ILE A 39 12.88 3.42 -6.51
N SER A 40 13.83 3.60 -5.61
CA SER A 40 15.24 3.55 -5.97
C SER A 40 15.73 2.13 -6.23
N GLY A 41 16.73 2.02 -7.10
CA GLY A 41 17.40 0.75 -7.38
C GLY A 41 18.02 0.08 -6.14
N ASP A 42 18.29 0.84 -5.08
CA ASP A 42 18.79 0.35 -3.78
C ASP A 42 17.68 -0.14 -2.81
N GLY A 43 16.43 -0.20 -3.28
CA GLY A 43 15.31 -0.78 -2.52
C GLY A 43 14.55 0.16 -1.60
N HIS A 44 14.72 1.49 -1.72
CA HIS A 44 13.96 2.47 -0.95
C HIS A 44 12.84 3.13 -1.74
N THR A 45 11.79 3.56 -1.04
CA THR A 45 10.74 4.38 -1.65
C THR A 45 11.16 5.85 -1.68
N LYS A 46 11.09 6.47 -2.86
CA LYS A 46 11.55 7.86 -3.07
C LYS A 46 10.41 8.86 -3.13
N SER A 47 9.39 8.59 -3.95
CA SER A 47 8.34 9.56 -4.25
C SER A 47 7.04 8.88 -4.62
N LEU A 48 5.92 9.50 -4.21
CA LEU A 48 4.58 9.20 -4.70
C LEU A 48 3.87 10.52 -4.99
N ILE A 49 3.82 10.89 -6.27
CA ILE A 49 3.13 12.10 -6.70
C ILE A 49 1.69 11.77 -7.07
N CYS A 50 0.73 12.44 -6.42
CA CYS A 50 -0.64 12.54 -6.95
C CYS A 50 -0.65 13.60 -8.06
N LYS A 51 -0.92 13.17 -9.30
CA LYS A 51 -0.72 14.00 -10.51
C LYS A 51 -1.70 15.18 -10.58
N ALA A 52 -2.95 14.96 -10.19
CA ALA A 52 -3.99 15.99 -10.22
C ALA A 52 -3.63 17.20 -9.32
N SER A 53 -3.11 16.93 -8.12
CA SER A 53 -2.74 17.97 -7.15
C SER A 53 -1.24 18.33 -7.18
N LYS A 54 -0.43 17.61 -7.96
CA LYS A 54 1.04 17.67 -7.98
C LYS A 54 1.66 17.54 -6.59
N THR A 55 0.98 16.81 -5.71
CA THR A 55 1.37 16.71 -4.30
C THR A 55 2.27 15.50 -4.11
N GLU A 56 3.45 15.74 -3.53
CA GLU A 56 4.28 14.68 -2.96
C GLU A 56 3.58 14.12 -1.73
N CYS A 57 3.35 12.82 -1.73
CA CYS A 57 2.63 12.12 -0.68
C CYS A 57 3.57 11.41 0.30
N LEU A 58 4.81 11.13 -0.07
CA LEU A 58 5.79 10.50 0.82
C LEU A 58 6.59 11.56 1.58
N VAL A 59 6.94 11.24 2.82
CA VAL A 59 7.92 12.06 3.56
C VAL A 59 9.30 11.92 2.90
N GLN A 60 9.97 13.05 2.71
CA GLN A 60 11.27 13.10 2.04
C GLN A 60 12.43 12.88 3.03
N GLY A 61 13.54 12.34 2.54
CA GLY A 61 14.74 12.10 3.34
C GLY A 61 14.62 10.95 4.35
N LYS A 62 13.57 10.13 4.25
CA LYS A 62 13.43 8.88 5.02
C LYS A 62 13.74 7.70 4.11
N ASN A 63 14.74 6.91 4.48
CA ASN A 63 15.13 5.70 3.73
C ASN A 63 14.27 4.52 4.19
N VAL A 64 12.98 4.53 3.85
CA VAL A 64 12.09 3.40 4.13
C VAL A 64 12.21 2.37 3.01
N PRO A 65 12.61 1.12 3.31
CA PRO A 65 12.73 0.09 2.29
C PRO A 65 11.34 -0.25 1.75
N VAL A 66 11.22 -0.38 0.43
CA VAL A 66 9.94 -0.70 -0.23
C VAL A 66 9.40 -2.06 0.18
N SER A 67 10.29 -2.96 0.61
CA SER A 67 9.94 -4.30 1.04
C SER A 67 10.80 -4.77 2.20
N THR A 68 10.24 -5.69 2.98
CA THR A 68 10.97 -6.45 4.01
C THR A 68 10.51 -7.89 4.05
N ILE A 69 11.43 -8.81 4.29
CA ILE A 69 11.16 -10.22 4.56
C ILE A 69 11.49 -10.52 6.02
N ILE A 70 10.74 -11.44 6.62
CA ILE A 70 10.97 -11.90 7.98
C ILE A 70 11.20 -13.41 7.97
N GLU A 71 12.31 -13.82 8.57
CA GLU A 71 12.62 -15.22 8.82
C GLU A 71 12.49 -15.52 10.32
N PRO A 72 11.83 -16.64 10.71
CA PRO A 72 11.88 -17.13 12.07
C PRO A 72 13.30 -17.65 12.36
N ARG A 73 13.88 -17.24 13.48
CA ARG A 73 15.17 -17.76 13.96
C ARG A 73 15.09 -18.05 15.47
N PRO A 74 15.81 -19.07 15.98
CA PRO A 74 16.67 -19.99 15.23
C PRO A 74 15.85 -20.95 14.37
N TYR A 75 16.29 -21.16 13.13
CA TYR A 75 15.70 -22.18 12.25
C TYR A 75 16.46 -23.50 12.35
N GLN A 76 17.79 -23.45 12.49
CA GLN A 76 18.63 -24.63 12.73
C GLN A 76 19.81 -24.32 13.66
N ASN A 77 20.22 -25.34 14.43
CA ASN A 77 21.21 -25.23 15.49
C ASN A 77 22.64 -24.90 15.01
N GLU A 78 22.93 -25.05 13.72
CA GLU A 78 24.29 -24.93 13.15
C GLU A 78 24.67 -23.49 12.78
N VAL A 79 23.70 -22.57 12.61
CA VAL A 79 23.96 -21.15 12.24
C VAL A 79 24.13 -20.23 13.46
N LYS A 80 24.37 -20.80 14.65
CA LYS A 80 24.46 -20.06 15.93
C LYS A 80 25.59 -19.02 16.02
N LEU A 81 26.49 -18.95 15.03
CA LEU A 81 27.66 -18.07 15.06
C LEU A 81 27.59 -16.88 14.09
N ALA A 82 26.65 -16.86 13.14
CA ALA A 82 26.53 -15.77 12.16
C ALA A 82 25.46 -14.73 12.53
N TYR A 83 24.37 -15.14 13.18
CA TYR A 83 23.22 -14.26 13.44
C TYR A 83 22.55 -14.50 14.81
N PRO A 84 21.92 -13.47 15.42
CA PRO A 84 21.18 -13.62 16.66
C PRO A 84 19.99 -14.58 16.54
N ASN A 85 19.75 -15.38 17.59
CA ASN A 85 18.60 -16.31 17.69
C ASN A 85 17.29 -15.56 17.99
N LYS A 86 16.85 -14.72 17.07
CA LYS A 86 15.57 -14.02 17.14
C LYS A 86 14.98 -13.87 15.74
N ARG A 87 13.65 -13.83 15.67
CA ARG A 87 12.93 -13.38 14.47
C ARG A 87 13.61 -12.12 13.90
N THR A 88 14.03 -12.19 12.64
CA THR A 88 14.87 -11.17 12.02
C THR A 88 14.20 -10.67 10.75
N THR A 89 14.14 -9.36 10.63
CA THR A 89 13.63 -8.66 9.44
C THR A 89 14.81 -8.23 8.59
N PHE A 90 14.77 -8.60 7.31
CA PHE A 90 15.75 -8.21 6.29
C PHE A 90 15.11 -7.20 5.35
N LYS A 91 15.81 -6.10 5.09
CA LYS A 91 15.33 -5.01 4.25
C LYS A 91 15.68 -5.25 2.79
N ALA A 92 14.83 -4.76 1.89
CA ALA A 92 15.19 -4.67 0.49
C ALA A 92 16.47 -3.82 0.33
N ASN A 93 17.41 -4.31 -0.48
CA ASN A 93 18.66 -3.62 -0.82
C ASN A 93 18.82 -3.43 -2.34
N SER A 94 17.91 -4.02 -3.12
CA SER A 94 17.90 -3.91 -4.56
C SER A 94 16.48 -4.05 -5.09
N VAL A 95 16.12 -3.22 -6.07
CA VAL A 95 14.88 -3.33 -6.82
C VAL A 95 15.18 -3.07 -8.28
N ARG A 96 14.71 -3.95 -9.15
CA ARG A 96 14.77 -3.75 -10.60
C ARG A 96 13.42 -4.06 -11.22
N LYS A 97 13.15 -3.41 -12.35
CA LYS A 97 11.95 -3.67 -13.14
C LYS A 97 12.30 -4.57 -14.32
N GLU A 98 11.60 -5.68 -14.45
CA GLU A 98 11.71 -6.62 -15.57
C GLU A 98 10.33 -6.75 -16.23
N GLY A 99 10.11 -5.99 -17.30
CA GLY A 99 8.79 -5.92 -17.94
C GLY A 99 7.72 -5.35 -17.00
N ASP A 100 6.73 -6.17 -16.67
CA ASP A 100 5.64 -5.86 -15.74
C ASP A 100 5.93 -6.32 -14.31
N LYS A 101 7.17 -6.71 -13.98
CA LYS A 101 7.54 -7.24 -12.67
C LYS A 101 8.57 -6.38 -11.97
N LEU A 102 8.49 -6.35 -10.64
CA LEU A 102 9.57 -5.91 -9.76
C LEU A 102 10.27 -7.15 -9.24
N VAL A 103 11.60 -7.18 -9.37
CA VAL A 103 12.44 -8.16 -8.68
C VAL A 103 13.16 -7.44 -7.55
N ILE A 104 12.95 -7.95 -6.33
CA ILE A 104 13.37 -7.32 -5.08
C ILE A 104 14.33 -8.25 -4.37
N GLY A 105 15.58 -7.81 -4.17
CA GLY A 105 16.58 -8.52 -3.37
C GLY A 105 16.69 -7.95 -1.95
N TYR A 106 17.25 -8.74 -1.04
CA TYR A 106 17.32 -8.41 0.39
C TYR A 106 18.73 -8.43 0.93
N GLU A 107 18.98 -7.64 1.97
CA GLU A 107 20.25 -7.64 2.67
C GLU A 107 20.52 -8.99 3.35
N LEU A 108 21.78 -9.45 3.32
CA LEU A 108 22.31 -10.59 4.10
C LEU A 108 21.75 -11.99 3.80
N ILE A 109 20.70 -12.10 2.97
CA ILE A 109 20.08 -13.37 2.60
C ILE A 109 19.96 -13.49 1.07
N PRO A 110 20.16 -14.69 0.49
CA PRO A 110 20.11 -14.91 -0.95
C PRO A 110 18.68 -15.06 -1.48
N TRP A 111 17.74 -14.28 -0.96
CA TRP A 111 16.35 -14.31 -1.42
C TRP A 111 16.08 -13.16 -2.39
N GLU A 112 15.34 -13.47 -3.45
CA GLU A 112 14.65 -12.50 -4.30
C GLU A 112 13.16 -12.77 -4.29
N ALA A 113 12.36 -11.71 -4.29
CA ALA A 113 10.91 -11.79 -4.48
C ALA A 113 10.52 -11.19 -5.83
N THR A 114 9.60 -11.83 -6.52
CA THR A 114 9.02 -11.33 -7.77
C THR A 114 7.60 -10.81 -7.50
N VAL A 115 7.37 -9.53 -7.77
CA VAL A 115 6.08 -8.86 -7.60
C VAL A 115 5.61 -8.35 -8.96
N ALA A 116 4.53 -8.94 -9.49
CA ALA A 116 3.90 -8.44 -10.70
C ALA A 116 3.20 -7.09 -10.44
N VAL A 117 3.31 -6.17 -11.39
CA VAL A 117 2.75 -4.83 -11.35
C VAL A 117 1.75 -4.66 -12.49
N LYS A 118 0.46 -4.63 -12.15
CA LYS A 118 -0.60 -4.28 -13.09
C LYS A 118 -0.88 -2.79 -12.99
N ILE A 119 -0.64 -2.07 -14.08
CA ILE A 119 -0.95 -0.64 -14.19
C ILE A 119 -2.39 -0.50 -14.70
N ASN A 120 -3.29 -0.03 -13.85
CA ASN A 120 -4.66 0.36 -14.22
C ASN A 120 -4.74 1.90 -14.22
N PRO A 121 -5.60 2.55 -15.04
CA PRO A 121 -5.79 4.00 -14.99
C PRO A 121 -6.09 4.56 -13.58
N ASP A 122 -6.78 3.79 -12.74
CA ASP A 122 -7.28 4.23 -11.43
C ASP A 122 -6.41 3.82 -10.25
N TYR A 123 -5.62 2.75 -10.38
CA TYR A 123 -4.81 2.18 -9.32
C TYR A 123 -3.60 1.42 -9.87
N LEU A 124 -2.62 1.12 -9.01
CA LEU A 124 -1.51 0.22 -9.31
C LEU A 124 -1.66 -1.05 -8.49
N ALA A 125 -1.72 -2.23 -9.11
CA ALA A 125 -1.80 -3.50 -8.41
C ALA A 125 -0.45 -4.18 -8.31
N PHE A 126 -0.16 -4.74 -7.14
CA PHE A 126 1.07 -5.47 -6.82
C PHE A 126 0.69 -6.87 -6.37
N THR A 127 1.11 -7.88 -7.13
CA THR A 127 0.85 -9.29 -6.85
C THR A 127 2.16 -10.01 -6.56
N LEU A 128 2.30 -10.58 -5.36
CA LEU A 128 3.48 -11.36 -4.99
C LEU A 128 3.42 -12.74 -5.68
N GLU A 129 4.28 -12.99 -6.65
CA GLU A 129 4.24 -14.20 -7.48
C GLU A 129 5.11 -15.33 -6.92
N SER A 130 6.35 -15.02 -6.54
CA SER A 130 7.32 -16.05 -6.17
C SER A 130 8.46 -15.50 -5.31
N PHE A 131 9.11 -16.44 -4.65
CA PHE A 131 10.39 -16.27 -3.97
C PHE A 131 11.41 -17.19 -4.64
N ASN A 132 12.59 -16.68 -4.94
CA ASN A 132 13.65 -17.44 -5.57
C ASN A 132 14.96 -17.23 -4.79
N LEU A 133 15.75 -18.29 -4.70
CA LEU A 133 17.10 -18.17 -4.19
C LEU A 133 18.02 -17.68 -5.30
N THR A 134 18.85 -16.68 -5.01
CA THR A 134 19.85 -16.17 -5.96
C THR A 134 21.10 -17.04 -5.99
N GLU A 135 21.38 -17.71 -4.87
CA GLU A 135 22.50 -18.62 -4.68
C GLU A 135 22.19 -19.58 -3.53
N ASP A 136 22.92 -20.71 -3.48
CA ASP A 136 22.86 -21.61 -2.34
C ASP A 136 23.40 -20.90 -1.09
N TYR A 137 22.91 -21.26 0.10
CA TYR A 137 23.44 -20.75 1.38
C TYR A 137 24.91 -21.16 1.67
N GLY A 138 25.59 -21.81 0.72
CA GLY A 138 26.99 -22.23 0.82
C GLY A 138 27.25 -23.38 1.79
N ILE A 139 26.19 -23.91 2.41
CA ILE A 139 26.20 -25.04 3.34
C ILE A 139 25.05 -25.99 2.99
N ALA A 140 25.25 -27.29 3.20
CA ALA A 140 24.21 -28.30 2.99
C ALA A 140 23.14 -28.18 4.09
N MET A 141 22.18 -27.29 3.90
CA MET A 141 21.12 -26.97 4.85
C MET A 141 19.82 -26.67 4.10
N THR A 142 18.68 -26.99 4.70
CA THR A 142 17.38 -26.49 4.25
C THR A 142 17.34 -24.98 4.41
N GLU A 143 16.85 -24.29 3.40
CA GLU A 143 16.82 -22.83 3.39
C GLU A 143 15.87 -22.31 4.47
N PRO A 144 16.26 -21.26 5.23
CA PRO A 144 15.37 -20.64 6.19
C PRO A 144 14.06 -20.19 5.52
N PRO A 145 12.89 -20.56 6.08
CA PRO A 145 11.62 -20.22 5.49
C PRO A 145 11.32 -18.73 5.71
N ILE A 146 10.56 -18.17 4.78
CA ILE A 146 10.00 -16.83 4.92
C ILE A 146 8.68 -16.98 5.66
N SER A 147 8.57 -16.37 6.84
CA SER A 147 7.32 -16.40 7.61
C SER A 147 6.39 -15.25 7.28
N GLU A 148 6.94 -14.07 6.99
CA GLU A 148 6.17 -12.89 6.61
C GLU A 148 6.96 -12.05 5.59
N MET A 149 6.25 -11.35 4.71
CA MET A 149 6.84 -10.36 3.80
C MET A 149 5.89 -9.18 3.65
N TRP A 150 6.43 -7.97 3.70
CA TRP A 150 5.75 -6.75 3.27
C TRP A 150 6.27 -6.39 1.88
N PHE A 151 5.50 -6.62 0.83
CA PHE A 151 5.94 -6.45 -0.56
C PHE A 151 5.72 -5.03 -1.12
N LEU A 152 5.01 -4.19 -0.38
CA LEU A 152 4.87 -2.77 -0.65
C LEU A 152 4.83 -2.01 0.68
N ARG A 153 5.74 -1.06 0.87
CA ARG A 153 5.81 -0.22 2.07
C ARG A 153 6.08 1.23 1.67
N LEU A 154 5.17 2.13 2.00
CA LEU A 154 5.22 3.54 1.58
C LEU A 154 5.17 4.47 2.81
N PRO A 155 6.19 5.33 3.03
CA PRO A 155 6.20 6.28 4.14
C PRO A 155 5.36 7.51 3.81
N VAL A 156 4.05 7.36 3.87
CA VAL A 156 3.10 8.42 3.55
C VAL A 156 3.14 9.49 4.64
N ARG A 157 3.45 10.73 4.27
CA ARG A 157 3.50 11.85 5.22
C ARG A 157 2.15 12.04 5.89
N ASN A 158 2.13 12.57 7.10
CA ASN A 158 0.87 12.88 7.77
C ASN A 158 0.12 13.97 6.99
N LEU A 159 -1.13 13.68 6.63
CA LEU A 159 -2.05 14.58 5.91
C LEU A 159 -3.19 15.12 6.80
N GLY A 160 -3.13 14.87 8.12
CA GLY A 160 -4.14 15.33 9.08
C GLY A 160 -5.26 14.33 9.35
N HIS A 161 -5.52 13.39 8.45
CA HIS A 161 -6.45 12.29 8.68
C HIS A 161 -5.86 10.92 8.37
N TRP A 162 -6.25 9.93 9.16
CA TRP A 162 -5.89 8.52 9.00
C TRP A 162 -7.10 7.65 9.30
N GLY A 163 -7.28 6.61 8.47
CA GLY A 163 -8.39 5.67 8.54
C GLY A 163 -7.83 4.26 8.58
N ASP A 164 -7.67 3.75 9.79
CA ASP A 164 -7.07 2.45 10.08
C ASP A 164 -7.73 1.31 9.27
N TRP A 165 -9.06 1.26 9.29
CA TRP A 165 -9.83 0.17 8.69
C TRP A 165 -9.71 0.07 7.17
N LEU A 166 -9.40 1.18 6.50
CA LEU A 166 -9.19 1.20 5.06
C LEU A 166 -7.72 1.34 4.70
N ASN A 167 -6.81 1.50 5.67
CA ASN A 167 -5.40 1.78 5.43
C ASN A 167 -5.20 3.00 4.51
N VAL A 168 -5.74 4.15 4.91
CA VAL A 168 -5.78 5.39 4.12
C VAL A 168 -5.32 6.60 4.94
N ILE A 169 -4.57 7.50 4.32
CA ILE A 169 -4.22 8.84 4.83
C ILE A 169 -4.70 9.88 3.82
N TRP A 170 -5.33 10.97 4.27
CA TRP A 170 -5.83 12.02 3.39
C TRP A 170 -5.82 13.42 4.03
N ASP A 171 -5.82 14.44 3.18
CA ASP A 171 -6.17 15.83 3.50
C ASP A 171 -7.35 16.29 2.62
N ASP A 172 -7.61 17.59 2.54
CA ASP A 172 -8.66 18.15 1.69
C ASP A 172 -8.41 17.99 0.17
N LYS A 173 -7.18 17.67 -0.24
CA LYS A 173 -6.75 17.62 -1.65
C LYS A 173 -6.48 16.21 -2.13
N VAL A 174 -5.78 15.39 -1.36
CA VAL A 174 -5.29 14.08 -1.78
C VAL A 174 -5.62 13.01 -0.75
N ALA A 175 -5.87 11.80 -1.24
CA ALA A 175 -5.91 10.60 -0.44
C ALA A 175 -4.92 9.56 -0.99
N VAL A 176 -4.26 8.84 -0.09
CA VAL A 176 -3.39 7.69 -0.39
C VAL A 176 -3.91 6.48 0.36
N ASN A 177 -4.03 5.37 -0.35
CA ASN A 177 -4.58 4.13 0.16
C ASN A 177 -3.79 2.92 -0.37
N ILE A 178 -3.52 1.97 0.52
CA ILE A 178 -3.07 0.63 0.14
C ILE A 178 -4.16 -0.36 0.56
N LEU A 179 -4.88 -0.89 -0.41
CA LEU A 179 -6.02 -1.77 -0.22
C LEU A 179 -5.62 -3.23 -0.48
N ALA A 180 -5.94 -4.12 0.45
CA ALA A 180 -5.88 -5.56 0.20
C ALA A 180 -6.89 -5.93 -0.90
N ALA A 181 -6.42 -6.54 -1.98
CA ALA A 181 -7.24 -6.92 -3.13
C ALA A 181 -7.63 -8.41 -3.11
N ASP A 182 -7.41 -9.08 -1.99
CA ASP A 182 -7.95 -10.40 -1.68
C ASP A 182 -7.96 -10.64 -0.14
N PRO A 183 -8.74 -11.61 0.37
CA PRO A 183 -8.86 -11.85 1.82
C PRO A 183 -7.60 -12.38 2.52
N GLN A 184 -6.57 -12.79 1.76
CA GLN A 184 -5.33 -13.38 2.25
C GLN A 184 -4.17 -12.36 2.23
N THR A 185 -4.38 -11.18 1.65
CA THR A 185 -3.44 -10.06 1.71
C THR A 185 -3.57 -9.31 3.02
N ASN A 186 -2.45 -9.10 3.71
CA ASN A 186 -2.38 -8.17 4.83
C ASN A 186 -2.27 -6.74 4.31
N ALA A 187 -3.06 -5.82 4.86
CA ALA A 187 -2.89 -4.38 4.70
C ALA A 187 -2.88 -3.74 6.08
N ASP A 188 -1.83 -3.00 6.40
CA ASP A 188 -1.61 -2.43 7.72
C ASP A 188 -0.81 -1.13 7.63
N SER A 189 -0.59 -0.47 8.76
CA SER A 189 0.25 0.71 8.86
C SER A 189 1.04 0.82 10.16
N GLU A 190 2.28 1.32 10.05
CA GLU A 190 3.16 1.58 11.20
C GLU A 190 3.32 3.09 11.42
N GLU A 191 3.13 3.55 12.66
CA GLU A 191 3.34 4.96 13.02
C GLU A 191 4.82 5.32 13.12
N ALA A 192 5.16 6.48 12.59
CA ALA A 192 6.48 7.07 12.71
C ALA A 192 6.37 8.60 12.91
N ASP A 193 7.49 9.22 13.26
CA ASP A 193 7.54 10.66 13.51
C ASP A 193 7.30 11.46 12.22
N GLY A 194 6.09 12.02 12.10
CA GLY A 194 5.64 12.85 10.98
C GLY A 194 5.08 12.10 9.77
N TYR A 195 4.97 10.77 9.81
CA TYR A 195 4.46 9.94 8.72
C TYR A 195 3.95 8.59 9.22
N ARG A 196 3.26 7.84 8.34
CA ARG A 196 2.88 6.45 8.58
C ARG A 196 3.38 5.60 7.42
N ILE A 197 3.93 4.43 7.73
CA ILE A 197 4.28 3.46 6.69
C ILE A 197 3.01 2.68 6.36
N LEU A 198 2.34 3.02 5.27
CA LEU A 198 1.27 2.17 4.75
C LEU A 198 1.92 0.97 4.08
N GLN A 199 1.44 -0.24 4.37
CA GLN A 199 2.07 -1.45 3.86
C GLN A 199 1.09 -2.56 3.50
N ALA A 200 1.50 -3.39 2.55
CA ALA A 200 0.82 -4.61 2.16
C ALA A 200 1.78 -5.80 2.11
N GLY A 201 1.28 -6.96 2.53
CA GLY A 201 2.12 -8.11 2.83
C GLY A 201 1.40 -9.44 2.94
N VAL A 202 2.13 -10.43 3.42
CA VAL A 202 1.75 -11.84 3.56
C VAL A 202 2.22 -12.43 4.88
N ASP A 203 1.54 -13.50 5.28
CA ASP A 203 1.88 -14.35 6.42
C ASP A 203 1.81 -15.83 5.99
N GLU A 204 2.82 -16.63 6.35
CA GLU A 204 2.94 -18.05 6.00
C GLU A 204 1.74 -18.89 6.45
N LYS A 205 1.09 -18.50 7.55
CA LYS A 205 -0.05 -19.22 8.12
C LYS A 205 -1.33 -18.96 7.34
N VAL A 206 -1.33 -17.94 6.48
CA VAL A 206 -2.46 -17.57 5.63
C VAL A 206 -2.14 -17.96 4.18
N LYS A 207 -1.17 -17.27 3.57
CA LYS A 207 -0.70 -17.49 2.19
C LYS A 207 0.49 -16.58 1.88
N LEU A 208 1.56 -17.13 1.27
CA LEU A 208 2.77 -16.37 0.90
C LEU A 208 2.78 -15.80 -0.51
N THR A 209 2.11 -16.41 -1.48
CA THR A 209 2.17 -16.00 -2.90
C THR A 209 0.79 -16.02 -3.54
N GLY A 210 0.64 -15.38 -4.69
CA GLY A 210 -0.65 -15.23 -5.37
C GLY A 210 -1.64 -14.39 -4.56
N VAL A 211 -1.12 -13.38 -3.86
CA VAL A 211 -1.90 -12.37 -3.12
C VAL A 211 -1.65 -11.00 -3.75
N THR A 212 -2.61 -10.08 -3.65
CA THR A 212 -2.57 -8.79 -4.35
C THR A 212 -2.97 -7.62 -3.46
N ALA A 213 -2.24 -6.51 -3.58
CA ALA A 213 -2.65 -5.22 -3.04
C ALA A 213 -2.77 -4.15 -4.13
N ALA A 214 -3.65 -3.19 -3.94
CA ALA A 214 -3.85 -2.04 -4.81
C ALA A 214 -3.40 -0.75 -4.12
N LEU A 215 -2.52 0.01 -4.78
CA LEU A 215 -2.14 1.37 -4.41
C LEU A 215 -3.03 2.37 -5.15
N ILE A 216 -3.63 3.27 -4.38
CA ILE A 216 -4.43 4.39 -4.88
C ILE A 216 -3.85 5.68 -4.32
N ALA A 217 -3.55 6.64 -5.19
CA ALA A 217 -3.25 8.02 -4.81
C ALA A 217 -3.98 8.95 -5.78
N CYS A 218 -4.95 9.72 -5.27
CA CYS A 218 -5.88 10.48 -6.10
C CYS A 218 -6.45 11.69 -5.34
N PRO A 219 -7.21 12.59 -6.00
CA PRO A 219 -8.00 13.59 -5.31
C PRO A 219 -8.91 12.97 -4.24
N LYS A 220 -8.99 13.59 -3.06
CA LYS A 220 -9.70 13.02 -1.91
C LYS A 220 -11.18 12.70 -2.19
N ASP A 221 -11.84 13.50 -3.01
CA ASP A 221 -13.24 13.31 -3.41
C ASP A 221 -13.46 12.12 -4.36
N GLN A 222 -12.41 11.62 -5.00
CA GLN A 222 -12.46 10.49 -5.93
C GLN A 222 -12.09 9.15 -5.29
N LEU A 223 -11.56 9.14 -4.06
CA LEU A 223 -11.02 7.92 -3.43
C LEU A 223 -12.01 6.75 -3.46
N LEU A 224 -13.25 6.98 -3.05
CA LEU A 224 -14.26 5.92 -3.02
C LEU A 224 -14.62 5.41 -4.42
N ASP A 225 -14.58 6.25 -5.45
CA ASP A 225 -14.80 5.78 -6.82
C ASP A 225 -13.66 4.86 -7.28
N LYS A 226 -12.41 5.19 -6.94
CA LYS A 226 -11.25 4.34 -7.26
C LYS A 226 -11.29 3.03 -6.48
N ILE A 227 -11.71 3.05 -5.20
CA ILE A 227 -11.91 1.83 -4.41
C ILE A 227 -13.00 0.96 -5.04
N ALA A 228 -14.11 1.53 -5.51
CA ALA A 228 -15.18 0.77 -6.15
C ALA A 228 -14.70 0.01 -7.41
N VAL A 229 -13.80 0.62 -8.19
CA VAL A 229 -13.16 -0.05 -9.34
C VAL A 229 -12.32 -1.25 -8.87
N VAL A 230 -11.54 -1.11 -7.79
CA VAL A 230 -10.78 -2.24 -7.22
C VAL A 230 -11.73 -3.32 -6.68
N GLU A 231 -12.82 -2.93 -6.02
CA GLU A 231 -13.84 -3.87 -5.53
C GLU A 231 -14.42 -4.71 -6.68
N GLU A 232 -14.73 -4.10 -7.83
CA GLU A 232 -15.22 -4.80 -9.02
C GLU A 232 -14.15 -5.68 -9.67
N ASP A 233 -12.96 -5.13 -9.94
CA ASP A 233 -11.87 -5.83 -10.64
C ASP A 233 -11.41 -7.10 -9.90
N TYR A 234 -11.45 -7.08 -8.57
CA TYR A 234 -11.04 -8.19 -7.70
C TYR A 234 -12.21 -8.93 -7.04
N LYS A 235 -13.45 -8.57 -7.39
CA LYS A 235 -14.68 -9.20 -6.86
C LYS A 235 -14.75 -9.16 -5.33
N LEU A 236 -14.32 -8.05 -4.74
CA LEU A 236 -14.43 -7.80 -3.31
C LEU A 236 -15.88 -7.47 -2.93
N PRO A 237 -16.23 -7.53 -1.64
CA PRO A 237 -17.50 -7.00 -1.17
C PRO A 237 -17.68 -5.52 -1.56
N ASN A 238 -18.91 -5.13 -1.93
CA ASN A 238 -19.25 -3.78 -2.38
C ASN A 238 -19.32 -2.77 -1.20
N GLY A 239 -18.18 -2.52 -0.58
CA GLY A 239 -18.04 -1.64 0.57
C GLY A 239 -18.33 -0.18 0.24
N VAL A 240 -17.99 0.29 -0.96
CA VAL A 240 -18.30 1.66 -1.39
C VAL A 240 -19.80 1.85 -1.61
N ALA A 241 -20.44 0.92 -2.32
CA ALA A 241 -21.88 0.97 -2.54
C ALA A 241 -22.64 0.96 -1.21
N SER A 242 -22.19 0.13 -0.25
CA SER A 242 -22.76 0.07 1.09
C SER A 242 -22.66 1.40 1.83
N ARG A 243 -21.50 2.08 1.77
CA ARG A 243 -21.28 3.41 2.42
C ARG A 243 -22.11 4.53 1.80
N ARG A 244 -22.46 4.41 0.52
CA ARG A 244 -23.28 5.38 -0.21
C ARG A 244 -24.78 5.10 -0.08
N HIS A 245 -25.16 3.94 0.46
CA HIS A 245 -26.55 3.55 0.58
C HIS A 245 -27.30 4.43 1.58
N GLU A 246 -28.54 4.79 1.28
CA GLU A 246 -29.40 5.64 2.14
C GLU A 246 -29.67 5.03 3.53
N LEU A 247 -29.47 3.71 3.66
CA LEU A 247 -29.63 2.95 4.89
C LEU A 247 -28.32 2.76 5.67
N TYR A 248 -27.19 3.31 5.23
CA TYR A 248 -25.90 3.09 5.88
C TYR A 248 -25.92 3.48 7.36
N ASN A 249 -26.56 4.60 7.68
CA ASN A 249 -26.72 5.10 9.06
C ASN A 249 -28.02 4.63 9.73
N ALA A 250 -28.75 3.69 9.12
CA ALA A 250 -29.98 3.18 9.72
C ALA A 250 -29.66 2.24 10.89
N SER A 251 -30.35 2.43 12.02
CA SER A 251 -30.33 1.45 13.10
C SER A 251 -30.92 0.12 12.63
N TYR A 252 -30.32 -0.97 13.08
CA TYR A 252 -30.80 -2.32 12.82
C TYR A 252 -31.34 -2.98 14.08
N TYR A 253 -32.37 -3.80 13.92
CA TYR A 253 -32.82 -4.73 14.95
C TYR A 253 -31.86 -5.92 14.98
N TRP A 254 -31.14 -6.08 16.10
CA TRP A 254 -30.23 -7.22 16.29
C TRP A 254 -31.02 -8.41 16.81
N THR A 255 -31.03 -9.51 16.06
CA THR A 255 -31.74 -10.73 16.46
C THR A 255 -30.79 -11.70 17.14
N SER A 256 -31.32 -12.52 18.05
CA SER A 256 -30.70 -13.77 18.48
C SER A 256 -31.72 -14.91 18.37
N ASN A 257 -31.27 -16.14 18.15
CA ASN A 257 -32.13 -17.33 18.05
C ASN A 257 -33.28 -17.21 17.03
N VAL A 258 -33.02 -16.57 15.88
CA VAL A 258 -34.01 -16.50 14.80
C VAL A 258 -34.18 -17.90 14.20
N THR A 259 -35.43 -18.29 13.99
CA THR A 259 -35.83 -19.55 13.36
C THR A 259 -36.98 -19.28 12.40
N PRO A 260 -37.23 -20.18 11.42
CA PRO A 260 -38.42 -20.05 10.57
C PRO A 260 -39.74 -19.98 11.34
N ALA A 261 -39.80 -20.51 12.57
CA ALA A 261 -41.00 -20.51 13.41
C ALA A 261 -41.25 -19.18 14.15
N ASN A 262 -40.21 -18.34 14.37
CA ASN A 262 -40.33 -17.11 15.15
C ASN A 262 -39.93 -15.83 14.39
N VAL A 263 -39.50 -15.94 13.12
CA VAL A 263 -39.05 -14.79 12.32
C VAL A 263 -40.11 -13.71 12.18
N ASP A 264 -41.38 -14.08 12.06
CA ASP A 264 -42.49 -13.13 11.96
C ASP A 264 -42.64 -12.28 13.23
N GLU A 265 -42.36 -12.87 14.40
CA GLU A 265 -42.38 -12.15 15.68
C GLU A 265 -41.21 -11.16 15.77
N HIS A 266 -40.01 -11.56 15.33
CA HIS A 266 -38.86 -10.64 15.24
C HIS A 266 -39.14 -9.48 14.26
N ILE A 267 -39.72 -9.76 13.09
CA ILE A 267 -40.10 -8.72 12.11
C ILE A 267 -41.15 -7.78 12.72
N LYS A 268 -42.14 -8.32 13.44
CA LYS A 268 -43.15 -7.52 14.14
C LYS A 268 -42.49 -6.57 15.14
N TYR A 269 -41.59 -7.05 15.99
CA TYR A 269 -40.90 -6.20 16.97
C TYR A 269 -39.96 -5.19 16.32
N ALA A 270 -39.25 -5.58 15.25
CA ALA A 270 -38.41 -4.66 14.48
C ALA A 270 -39.24 -3.48 13.93
N ARG A 271 -40.41 -3.78 13.34
CA ARG A 271 -41.33 -2.75 12.84
C ARG A 271 -41.90 -1.87 13.95
N MET A 272 -42.31 -2.46 15.08
CA MET A 272 -42.80 -1.70 16.23
C MET A 272 -41.72 -0.77 16.81
N GLY A 273 -40.47 -1.19 16.79
CA GLY A 273 -39.32 -0.38 17.20
C GLY A 273 -38.84 0.64 16.17
N GLY A 274 -39.46 0.71 14.98
CA GLY A 274 -39.09 1.64 13.92
C GLY A 274 -37.77 1.30 13.21
N PHE A 275 -37.26 0.07 13.37
CA PHE A 275 -36.02 -0.37 12.72
C PHE A 275 -36.24 -0.56 11.21
N ARG A 276 -35.28 -0.07 10.41
CA ARG A 276 -35.31 -0.18 8.93
C ARG A 276 -34.50 -1.36 8.40
N LEU A 277 -33.64 -1.92 9.24
CA LEU A 277 -32.76 -3.04 8.94
C LEU A 277 -32.87 -4.10 10.03
N MET A 278 -32.54 -5.34 9.71
CA MET A 278 -32.45 -6.44 10.66
C MET A 278 -31.13 -7.17 10.46
N ASN A 279 -30.35 -7.32 11.53
CA ASN A 279 -29.13 -8.13 11.52
C ASN A 279 -29.49 -9.52 12.05
N ILE A 280 -29.44 -10.51 11.14
CA ILE A 280 -29.64 -11.91 11.50
C ILE A 280 -28.31 -12.50 11.94
N TYR A 281 -28.16 -12.68 13.25
CA TYR A 281 -27.00 -13.30 13.85
C TYR A 281 -27.23 -14.79 14.08
N TYR A 282 -26.55 -15.64 13.31
CA TYR A 282 -26.45 -17.08 13.56
C TYR A 282 -25.10 -17.38 14.21
N PRO A 283 -25.04 -17.68 15.52
CA PRO A 283 -23.82 -18.24 16.10
C PRO A 283 -23.55 -19.60 15.45
N ALA A 284 -22.30 -19.81 15.03
CA ALA A 284 -21.81 -21.06 14.48
C ALA A 284 -21.89 -22.22 15.49
#